data_AF-A0A435AFN4-F1
#
_entry.id   AF-A0A435AFN4-F1
#
_cell.length_a   1.000
_cell.length_b   1.000
_cell.length_c   1.000
_cell.angle_alpha   90.00
_cell.angle_beta   90.00
_cell.angle_gamma   90.00
#
_symmetry.space_group_name_H-M   'P 1'
#
loop_
_entity.id
_entity.type
_entity.pdbx_description
1 polymer ?
#
loop_
_entity_poly.entity_id
_entity_poly.type
_entity_poly.pdbx_seq_one_letter_code
_entity_poly.pdbx_strand_id
1 'polypeptide(L)'
;DEEDAVSVMNRLARPSGDDPAIVSGESGGAGLAGLIRAAGDSKMRAALHLDSHSRVLIINSEGATDPGRYADLVGMAPQEVARARQPA
;
A
#
# COMPACT_ATOMS: atom_id res chain seq x y z
N ASP A 1 11.30 -4.30 4.07
CA ASP A 1 11.48 -5.77 4.12
C ASP A 1 10.20 -6.46 3.65
N GLU A 2 10.21 -7.77 3.42
CA GLU A 2 9.06 -8.50 2.84
C GLU A 2 7.77 -8.30 3.67
N GLU A 3 7.89 -8.27 5.00
CA GLU A 3 6.77 -7.98 5.90
C GLU A 3 6.11 -6.61 5.68
N ASP A 4 6.91 -5.57 5.37
CA ASP A 4 6.35 -4.23 5.10
C ASP A 4 5.56 -4.23 3.78
N ALA A 5 6.04 -4.98 2.79
CA ALA A 5 5.34 -5.11 1.51
C ALA A 5 3.98 -5.78 1.73
N VAL A 6 3.94 -6.90 2.46
CA VAL A 6 2.69 -7.60 2.80
C VAL A 6 1.75 -6.73 3.61
N SER A 7 2.27 -5.98 4.59
CA SER A 7 1.49 -5.03 5.39
C SER A 7 0.83 -3.96 4.52
N VAL A 8 1.57 -3.42 3.54
CA VAL A 8 1.02 -2.45 2.59
C VAL A 8 0.01 -3.06 1.63
N MET A 9 0.27 -4.25 1.10
CA MET A 9 -0.71 -4.97 0.26
C MET A 9 -2.04 -5.12 1.01
N ASN A 10 -1.98 -5.52 2.28
CA ASN A 10 -3.15 -5.66 3.13
C ASN A 10 -3.86 -4.32 3.42
N ARG A 11 -3.09 -3.25 3.67
CA ARG A 11 -3.64 -1.91 3.92
C ARG A 11 -4.31 -1.32 2.68
N LEU A 12 -3.73 -1.52 1.50
CA LEU A 12 -4.32 -1.07 0.23
C LEU A 12 -5.56 -1.88 -0.14
N ALA A 13 -5.60 -3.18 0.21
CA ALA A 13 -6.78 -4.02 0.02
C ALA A 13 -7.93 -3.69 1.00
N ARG A 14 -7.60 -3.19 2.19
CA ARG A 14 -8.54 -2.84 3.27
C ARG A 14 -8.31 -1.39 3.71
N PRO A 15 -8.69 -0.42 2.85
CA PRO A 15 -8.46 0.99 3.11
C PRO A 15 -9.23 1.49 4.35
N SER A 16 -8.83 2.64 4.86
CA SER A 16 -9.50 3.29 6.00
C SER A 16 -10.51 4.32 5.52
N GLY A 17 -11.70 4.37 6.12
CA GLY A 17 -12.74 5.33 5.75
C GLY A 17 -13.20 5.13 4.29
N ASP A 18 -13.25 6.22 3.54
CA ASP A 18 -13.73 6.26 2.15
C ASP A 18 -12.61 6.16 1.12
N ASP A 19 -11.37 5.85 1.54
CA ASP A 19 -10.25 5.64 0.62
C ASP A 19 -10.54 4.45 -0.31
N PRO A 20 -10.19 4.54 -1.61
CA PRO A 20 -10.45 3.45 -2.54
C PRO A 20 -9.53 2.26 -2.28
N ALA A 21 -10.09 1.05 -2.40
CA ALA A 21 -9.28 -0.16 -2.35
C ALA A 21 -8.34 -0.23 -3.57
N ILE A 22 -7.10 -0.68 -3.38
CA ILE A 22 -6.10 -0.78 -4.44
C ILE A 22 -5.47 -2.17 -4.41
N VAL A 23 -5.45 -2.83 -5.56
CA VAL A 23 -4.65 -4.05 -5.75
C VAL A 23 -3.20 -3.63 -5.97
N SER A 24 -2.32 -4.07 -5.09
CA SER A 24 -0.87 -3.86 -5.18
C SER A 24 -0.16 -5.18 -5.02
N GLY A 25 0.78 -5.49 -5.90
CA GLY A 25 1.76 -6.56 -5.66
C GLY A 25 2.79 -6.14 -4.62
N GLU A 26 3.73 -7.03 -4.27
CA GLU A 26 4.79 -6.73 -3.32
C GLU A 26 5.62 -5.51 -3.73
N SER A 27 6.06 -5.44 -4.99
CA SER A 27 6.90 -4.33 -5.46
C SER A 27 6.08 -3.06 -5.66
N GLY A 28 4.81 -3.21 -6.04
CA GLY A 28 3.89 -2.11 -6.28
C GLY A 28 3.72 -1.21 -5.07
N GLY A 29 3.65 -1.80 -3.88
CA GLY A 29 3.41 -1.09 -2.62
C GLY A 29 4.67 -0.54 -1.95
N ALA A 30 5.86 -0.85 -2.48
CA ALA A 30 7.12 -0.58 -1.80
C ALA A 30 7.33 0.91 -1.48
N GLY A 31 6.89 1.81 -2.36
CA GLY A 31 6.95 3.26 -2.11
C GLY A 31 6.12 3.69 -0.91
N LEU A 32 4.92 3.15 -0.75
CA LEU A 32 4.07 3.41 0.41
C LEU A 32 4.64 2.77 1.68
N ALA A 33 5.24 1.58 1.57
CA ALA A 33 5.91 0.92 2.69
C ALA A 33 7.06 1.78 3.23
N GLY A 34 7.89 2.30 2.32
CA GLY A 34 8.95 3.25 2.63
C GLY A 34 8.44 4.51 3.31
N LEU A 35 7.34 5.10 2.80
CA LEU A 35 6.72 6.28 3.40
C LEU A 35 6.21 6.01 4.83
N ILE A 36 5.52 4.89 5.06
CA ILE A 36 4.99 4.54 6.39
C ILE A 36 6.15 4.37 7.39
N ARG A 37 7.21 3.66 7.00
CA ARG A 37 8.41 3.49 7.82
C ARG A 37 9.07 4.83 8.12
N ALA A 38 9.27 5.67 7.09
CA ALA A 38 9.86 6.99 7.23
C ALA A 38 9.02 7.92 8.13
N ALA A 39 7.70 7.88 8.04
CA ALA A 39 6.80 8.69 8.86
C ALA A 39 6.78 8.24 10.34
N GLY A 40 6.99 6.94 10.60
CA GLY A 40 7.07 6.37 11.94
C GLY A 40 8.40 6.62 12.66
N ASP A 41 9.49 6.83 11.93
CA ASP A 41 10.82 7.11 12.47
C ASP A 41 11.09 8.62 12.53
N SER A 42 11.38 9.16 13.73
CA SER A 42 11.56 10.59 13.92
C SER A 42 12.76 11.18 13.18
N LYS A 43 13.85 10.41 13.00
CA LYS A 43 15.05 10.84 12.29
C LYS A 43 14.81 10.84 10.79
N MET A 44 14.21 9.78 10.24
CA MET A 44 13.86 9.71 8.82
C MET A 44 12.82 10.76 8.44
N ARG A 45 11.78 10.92 9.27
CA ARG A 45 10.76 11.95 9.07
C ARG A 45 11.37 13.35 9.00
N ALA A 46 12.27 13.68 9.92
CA ALA A 46 12.99 14.95 9.91
C ALA A 46 13.91 15.10 8.69
N ALA A 47 14.69 14.07 8.35
CA ALA A 47 15.60 14.09 7.21
C ALA A 47 14.88 14.25 5.85
N LEU A 48 13.65 13.74 5.73
CA LEU A 48 12.81 13.85 4.55
C LEU A 48 11.87 15.06 4.58
N HIS A 49 11.90 15.85 5.66
CA HIS A 49 11.03 17.01 5.87
C HIS A 49 9.53 16.64 5.76
N LEU A 50 9.17 15.45 6.24
CA LEU A 50 7.79 14.96 6.23
C LEU A 50 7.01 15.53 7.42
N ASP A 51 5.93 16.23 7.13
CA ASP A 51 5.04 16.88 8.11
C ASP A 51 3.56 16.81 7.69
N SER A 52 2.68 17.47 8.44
CA SER A 52 1.23 17.52 8.17
C SER A 52 0.85 18.31 6.92
N HIS A 53 1.77 19.06 6.31
CA HIS A 53 1.56 19.82 5.08
C HIS A 53 2.10 19.11 3.83
N SER A 54 2.85 18.02 4.03
CA SER A 54 3.46 17.24 2.98
C SER A 54 2.41 16.58 2.08
N ARG A 55 2.56 16.73 0.76
CA ARG A 55 1.75 16.03 -0.24
C ARG A 55 2.63 15.03 -0.96
N VAL A 56 2.39 13.74 -0.72
CA VAL A 56 3.24 12.68 -1.24
C VAL A 56 2.56 11.97 -2.39
N LEU A 57 3.25 11.88 -3.54
CA LEU A 57 2.83 11.04 -4.65
C LEU A 57 3.51 9.68 -4.53
N ILE A 58 2.72 8.61 -4.51
CA ILE A 58 3.21 7.23 -4.59
C ILE A 58 2.72 6.62 -5.91
N ILE A 59 3.61 5.91 -6.59
CA ILE A 59 3.28 5.14 -7.78
C ILE A 59 3.20 3.68 -7.37
N ASN A 60 2.01 3.10 -7.52
CA ASN A 60 1.85 1.66 -7.46
C ASN A 60 2.28 1.05 -8.79
N SER A 61 3.50 0.49 -8.84
CA SER A 61 4.11 0.03 -10.10
C SER A 61 3.47 -1.24 -10.67
N GLU A 62 2.85 -2.07 -9.83
CA GLU A 62 2.23 -3.33 -10.23
C GLU A 62 1.04 -3.72 -9.34
N GLY A 63 0.04 -4.35 -9.95
CA GLY A 63 -1.00 -5.06 -9.21
C GLY A 63 -0.54 -6.45 -8.77
N ALA A 64 -1.49 -7.34 -8.52
CA ALA A 64 -1.22 -8.76 -8.23
C ALA A 64 -0.75 -9.50 -9.50
N THR A 65 0.55 -9.43 -9.80
CA THR A 65 1.18 -10.14 -10.93
C THR A 65 1.14 -11.66 -10.76
N ASP A 66 1.16 -12.13 -9.51
CA ASP A 66 0.82 -13.49 -9.09
C ASP A 66 -0.45 -13.47 -8.22
N PRO A 67 -1.64 -13.75 -8.80
CA PRO A 67 -2.90 -13.76 -8.06
C PRO A 67 -2.97 -14.80 -6.95
N GLY A 68 -2.28 -15.94 -7.09
CA GLY A 68 -2.26 -17.01 -6.09
C GLY A 68 -1.49 -16.57 -4.87
N ARG A 69 -0.25 -16.11 -5.08
CA ARG A 69 0.59 -15.57 -4.00
C ARG A 69 -0.06 -14.34 -3.33
N TYR A 70 -0.68 -13.45 -4.11
CA TYR A 70 -1.44 -12.33 -3.54
C TYR A 70 -2.54 -12.82 -2.61
N ALA A 71 -3.32 -13.82 -3.03
CA ALA A 71 -4.39 -14.38 -2.21
C ALA A 71 -3.85 -15.05 -0.94
N ASP A 72 -2.70 -15.72 -1.00
CA ASP A 72 -2.05 -16.31 0.16
C ASP A 72 -1.59 -15.25 1.18
N LEU A 73 -1.07 -14.12 0.71
CA LEU A 73 -0.51 -13.05 1.55
C LEU A 73 -1.58 -12.08 2.08
N VAL A 74 -2.63 -11.82 1.30
CA VAL A 74 -3.67 -10.83 1.62
C VAL A 74 -4.96 -11.47 2.12
N GLY A 75 -5.20 -12.75 1.80
CA GLY A 75 -6.43 -13.47 2.14
C GLY A 75 -7.65 -13.03 1.34
N MET A 76 -7.46 -12.39 0.18
CA MET A 76 -8.51 -11.91 -0.73
C MET A 76 -8.09 -12.15 -2.17
N ALA A 77 -9.05 -12.43 -3.06
CA ALA A 77 -8.77 -12.46 -4.48
C ALA A 77 -8.59 -11.02 -5.01
N PRO A 78 -7.61 -10.77 -5.90
CA PRO A 78 -7.36 -9.41 -6.41
C PRO A 78 -8.58 -8.81 -7.14
N GLN A 79 -9.45 -9.65 -7.72
CA GLN A 79 -10.69 -9.21 -8.37
C GLN A 79 -11.72 -8.67 -7.37
N GLU A 80 -11.76 -9.19 -6.14
CA GLU A 80 -12.66 -8.71 -5.08
C GLU A 80 -12.25 -7.30 -4.65
N VAL A 81 -10.94 -7.10 -4.45
CA VAL A 81 -10.35 -5.79 -4.12
C VAL A 81 -10.56 -4.79 -5.27
N ALA A 82 -10.36 -5.21 -6.52
CA ALA A 82 -10.54 -4.34 -7.68
C ALA A 82 -11.99 -3.89 -7.89
N ARG A 83 -12.98 -4.72 -7.53
CA ARG A 83 -14.40 -4.34 -7.56
C ARG A 83 -14.73 -3.29 -6.51
N ALA A 84 -14.14 -3.40 -5.31
CA ALA A 84 -14.30 -2.43 -4.23
C ALA A 84 -13.61 -1.08 -4.51
N ARG A 85 -12.71 -1.01 -5.49
CA ARG A 85 -12.05 0.24 -5.93
C ARG A 85 -13.01 1.22 -6.62
N GLN A 86 -14.08 0.71 -7.22
CA GLN A 86 -14.98 1.56 -8.00
C GLN A 86 -15.76 2.48 -7.05
N PRO A 87 -15.63 3.82 -7.17
CA PRO A 87 -16.50 4.70 -6.41
C PRO A 87 -17.95 4.41 -6.81
N ALA A 88 -18.85 4.51 -5.83
CA ALA A 88 -20.29 4.51 -6.07
C ALA A 88 -20.69 5.64 -7.04
#